data_AF-A0A3D1RPA7-F1
#
_entry.id   AF-A0A3D1RPA7-F1
#
_cell.length_a   1.000
_cell.length_b   1.000
_cell.length_c   1.000
_cell.angle_alpha   90.00
_cell.angle_beta   90.00
_cell.angle_gamma   90.00
#
_symmetry.space_group_name_H-M   'P 1'
#
loop_
_entity.id
_entity.type
_entity.pdbx_description
1 polymer ?
#
loop_
_entity_poly.entity_id
_entity_poly.type
_entity_poly.pdbx_seq_one_letter_code
_entity_poly.pdbx_strand_id
1 'polypeptide(L)'
;MFQTHNFHNGDGTPDVDKIESWVENYFHSVFNILNSFLCTVDIKEATDRMQDIPFEGLVREQLENEDEEVIKIAVNHIKGLAQAEIEIMRAYCPQ
;
A
#
# COMPACT_ATOMS: atom_id res chain seq x y z
N MET A 1 -9.40 8.94 -17.06
CA MET A 1 -10.24 9.72 -16.15
C MET A 1 -9.39 9.92 -14.91
N PHE A 2 -8.82 11.12 -14.71
CA PHE A 2 -7.90 11.36 -13.61
C PHE A 2 -8.72 11.50 -12.32
N GLN A 3 -8.49 10.63 -11.32
CA GLN A 3 -9.11 10.78 -10.01
C GLN A 3 -8.30 11.83 -9.23
N THR A 4 -8.83 13.05 -9.13
CA THR A 4 -8.40 14.00 -8.11
C THR A 4 -9.00 13.59 -6.78
N HIS A 5 -8.15 13.38 -5.78
CA HIS A 5 -8.58 13.04 -4.43
C HIS A 5 -8.75 14.31 -3.60
N ASN A 6 -9.63 14.27 -2.60
CA ASN A 6 -9.78 15.37 -1.66
C ASN A 6 -8.84 15.16 -0.46
N PHE A 7 -7.53 15.25 -0.69
CA PHE A 7 -6.49 15.05 0.33
C PHE A 7 -6.06 16.30 1.08
N HIS A 8 -6.79 17.41 0.90
CA HIS A 8 -6.42 18.67 1.52
C HIS A 8 -7.43 19.09 2.59
N ASN A 9 -6.91 19.74 3.62
CA ASN A 9 -7.68 20.47 4.61
C ASN A 9 -8.24 21.77 4.01
N GLY A 10 -9.14 22.43 4.74
CA GLY A 10 -9.71 23.72 4.31
C GLY A 10 -8.68 24.85 4.15
N ASP A 11 -7.47 24.67 4.69
CA ASP A 11 -6.33 25.60 4.58
C ASP A 11 -5.33 25.21 3.47
N GLY A 12 -5.59 24.13 2.73
CA GLY A 12 -4.73 23.64 1.66
C GLY A 12 -3.54 22.79 2.14
N THR A 13 -3.44 22.46 3.43
CA THR A 13 -2.43 21.50 3.92
C THR A 13 -2.88 20.05 3.67
N PRO A 14 -1.95 19.09 3.49
CA PRO A 14 -2.30 17.69 3.40
C PRO A 14 -3.05 17.18 4.64
N ASP A 15 -4.20 16.55 4.42
CA ASP A 15 -5.00 15.87 5.43
C ASP A 15 -4.48 14.44 5.58
N VAL A 16 -3.56 14.26 6.53
CA VAL A 16 -2.86 12.99 6.77
C VAL A 16 -3.83 11.84 6.98
N ASP A 17 -4.87 12.02 7.79
CA ASP A 17 -5.84 10.96 8.11
C ASP A 17 -6.58 10.48 6.86
N LYS A 18 -6.95 11.40 5.95
CA LYS A 18 -7.58 11.04 4.67
C LYS A 18 -6.62 10.28 3.76
N ILE A 19 -5.36 10.71 3.71
CA ILE A 19 -4.33 10.08 2.87
C ILE A 19 -4.06 8.65 3.36
N GLU A 20 -3.84 8.47 4.67
CA GLU A 20 -3.62 7.17 5.29
C GLU A 20 -4.84 6.26 5.10
N SER A 21 -6.05 6.77 5.34
CA SER A 21 -7.29 6.02 5.11
C SER A 21 -7.42 5.56 3.64
N TRP A 22 -7.04 6.40 2.68
CA TRP A 22 -7.04 6.01 1.27
C TRP A 22 -6.01 4.92 1.00
N VAL A 23 -4.80 5.04 1.54
CA VAL A 23 -3.74 4.04 1.38
C VAL A 23 -4.14 2.69 1.97
N GLU A 24 -4.78 2.66 3.14
CA GLU A 24 -5.28 1.43 3.75
C GLU A 24 -6.34 0.74 2.89
N ASN A 25 -7.29 1.51 2.36
CA ASN A 25 -8.31 0.99 1.45
C ASN A 25 -7.70 0.47 0.14
N TYR A 26 -6.71 1.18 -0.39
CA TYR A 26 -5.95 0.77 -1.56
C TYR A 26 -5.19 -0.54 -1.28
N PHE A 27 -4.42 -0.60 -0.19
CA PHE A 27 -3.69 -1.78 0.22
C PHE A 27 -4.60 -2.98 0.39
N HIS A 28 -5.73 -2.83 1.09
CA HIS A 28 -6.72 -3.90 1.27
C HIS A 28 -7.28 -4.38 -0.08
N SER A 29 -7.55 -3.48 -1.02
CA SER A 29 -8.04 -3.83 -2.36
C SER A 29 -7.00 -4.62 -3.15
N VAL A 30 -5.74 -4.17 -3.15
CA VAL A 30 -4.62 -4.88 -3.78
C VAL A 30 -4.41 -6.23 -3.11
N PHE A 31 -4.40 -6.28 -1.78
CA PHE A 31 -4.18 -7.50 -1.02
C PHE A 31 -5.27 -8.55 -1.26
N ASN A 32 -6.52 -8.14 -1.41
CA ASN A 32 -7.61 -9.06 -1.79
C ASN A 32 -7.40 -9.68 -3.17
N ILE A 33 -6.89 -8.91 -4.14
CA ILE A 33 -6.50 -9.45 -5.45
C ILE A 33 -5.33 -10.42 -5.29
N LEU A 34 -4.29 -10.03 -4.55
CA LEU A 34 -3.11 -10.84 -4.31
C LEU A 34 -3.45 -12.16 -3.61
N ASN A 35 -4.37 -12.15 -2.64
CA ASN A 35 -4.79 -13.34 -1.91
C ASN A 35 -5.27 -14.46 -2.84
N SER A 36 -5.93 -14.14 -3.95
CA SER A 36 -6.35 -15.14 -4.94
C SER A 36 -5.18 -15.85 -5.63
N PHE A 37 -4.02 -15.20 -5.71
CA PHE A 37 -2.79 -15.77 -6.26
C PHE A 37 -1.94 -16.44 -5.17
N LEU A 38 -1.77 -15.77 -4.03
CA LEU A 38 -0.88 -16.19 -2.94
C LEU A 38 -1.41 -17.41 -2.17
N CYS A 39 -2.72 -17.63 -2.12
CA CYS A 39 -3.29 -18.81 -1.43
C CYS A 39 -3.05 -20.14 -2.16
N THR A 40 -2.51 -20.10 -3.38
CA THR A 40 -2.24 -21.29 -4.21
C THR A 40 -0.82 -21.84 -4.06
N VAL A 41 0.05 -21.12 -3.34
CA VAL A 41 1.46 -21.47 -3.12
C VAL A 41 1.74 -21.66 -1.63
N ASP A 42 2.90 -22.22 -1.29
CA ASP A 42 3.29 -22.34 0.11
C ASP A 42 3.62 -20.96 0.72
N ILE A 43 3.61 -20.88 2.05
CA ILE A 43 3.82 -19.62 2.78
C ILE A 43 5.18 -18.97 2.48
N LYS A 44 6.22 -19.77 2.21
CA LYS A 44 7.55 -19.24 1.89
C LYS A 44 7.51 -18.56 0.52
N GLU A 45 6.98 -19.23 -0.48
CA GLU A 45 6.81 -18.65 -1.81
C GLU A 45 5.88 -17.43 -1.80
N ALA A 46 4.77 -17.48 -1.06
CA ALA A 46 3.88 -16.34 -0.90
C ALA A 46 4.60 -15.13 -0.28
N THR A 47 5.42 -15.37 0.75
CA THR A 47 6.21 -14.36 1.45
C THR A 47 7.29 -13.74 0.55
N ASP A 48 7.98 -14.57 -0.24
CA ASP A 48 8.99 -14.13 -1.21
C ASP A 48 8.33 -13.25 -2.29
N ARG A 49 7.20 -13.69 -2.84
CA ARG A 49 6.43 -12.90 -3.83
C ARG A 49 5.91 -11.58 -3.26
N MET A 50 5.41 -11.55 -2.02
CA MET A 50 4.91 -10.33 -1.37
C MET A 50 6.03 -9.29 -1.19
N GLN A 51 7.27 -9.72 -0.92
CA GLN A 51 8.43 -8.84 -0.79
C GLN A 51 8.86 -8.19 -2.10
N ASP A 52 8.65 -8.87 -3.23
CA ASP A 52 9.02 -8.37 -4.55
C ASP A 52 8.03 -7.34 -5.11
N ILE A 53 6.88 -7.14 -4.47
CA ILE A 53 5.85 -6.20 -4.94
C ILE A 53 6.33 -4.75 -4.72
N PRO A 54 6.36 -3.91 -5.77
CA PRO A 54 6.82 -2.52 -5.67
C PRO A 54 5.69 -1.61 -5.16
N PHE A 55 5.18 -1.85 -3.95
CA PHE A 55 4.04 -1.12 -3.38
C PHE A 55 4.19 0.41 -3.41
N GLU A 56 5.38 0.92 -3.09
CA GLU A 56 5.67 2.36 -3.15
C GLU A 56 5.51 2.92 -4.58
N GLY A 57 5.95 2.16 -5.60
CA GLY A 57 5.82 2.56 -7.01
C GLY A 57 4.36 2.59 -7.44
N LEU A 58 3.60 1.56 -7.07
CA LEU A 58 2.17 1.46 -7.38
C LEU A 58 1.37 2.63 -6.78
N VAL A 59 1.66 3.02 -5.53
CA VAL A 59 1.02 4.18 -4.91
C VAL A 59 1.41 5.49 -5.61
N ARG A 60 2.69 5.68 -5.97
CA ARG A 60 3.12 6.85 -6.74
C ARG A 60 2.38 6.97 -8.07
N GLU A 61 2.19 5.86 -8.78
CA GLU A 61 1.44 5.83 -10.05
C GLU A 61 -0.03 6.22 -9.84
N GLN A 62 -0.68 5.74 -8.78
CA GLN A 62 -2.07 6.12 -8.48
C GLN A 62 -2.23 7.60 -8.11
N LEU A 63 -1.18 8.21 -7.56
CA LEU A 63 -1.17 9.59 -7.07
C LEU A 63 -0.36 10.55 -7.94
N GLU A 64 -0.08 10.19 -9.21
CA GLU A 64 0.82 10.95 -10.09
C GLU A 64 0.44 12.44 -10.30
N ASN A 65 -0.83 12.79 -10.04
CA ASN A 65 -1.37 14.14 -10.20
C ASN A 65 -1.56 14.89 -8.87
N GLU A 66 -1.17 14.29 -7.75
CA GLU A 66 -1.22 14.91 -6.42
C GLU A 66 0.12 15.59 -6.09
N ASP A 67 0.10 16.44 -5.06
CA ASP A 67 1.31 17.14 -4.61
C ASP A 67 2.34 16.17 -3.98
N GLU A 68 3.62 16.47 -4.12
CA GLU A 68 4.72 15.60 -3.65
C GLU A 68 4.63 15.30 -2.13
N GLU A 69 4.10 16.24 -1.33
CA GLU A 69 3.89 16.02 0.10
C GLU A 69 2.86 14.93 0.37
N VAL A 70 1.74 14.91 -0.39
CA VAL A 70 0.70 13.87 -0.31
C VAL A 70 1.29 12.53 -0.73
N ILE A 71 2.00 12.49 -1.86
CA ILE A 71 2.63 11.28 -2.38
C ILE A 71 3.60 10.71 -1.34
N LYS A 72 4.40 11.56 -0.71
CA LYS A 72 5.38 11.14 0.32
C LYS A 72 4.69 10.54 1.55
N ILE A 73 3.60 11.14 2.04
CA ILE A 73 2.82 10.59 3.16
C ILE A 73 2.29 9.21 2.78
N ALA A 74 1.66 9.10 1.61
CA ALA A 74 1.06 7.87 1.14
C ALA A 74 2.09 6.73 0.95
N VAL A 75 3.24 7.06 0.36
CA VAL A 75 4.35 6.12 0.15
C VAL A 75 4.93 5.61 1.47
N ASN A 76 5.06 6.48 2.48
CA ASN A 76 5.54 6.05 3.79
C ASN A 76 4.54 5.11 4.47
N HIS A 77 3.24 5.40 4.37
CA HIS A 77 2.20 4.58 4.98
C HIS A 77 2.11 3.19 4.32
N ILE A 78 2.09 3.12 2.98
CA ILE A 78 2.00 1.83 2.26
C ILE A 78 3.20 0.94 2.56
N LYS A 79 4.39 1.53 2.70
CA LYS A 79 5.61 0.81 3.07
C LYS A 79 5.47 0.17 4.46
N GLY A 80 4.91 0.91 5.43
CA GLY A 80 4.66 0.40 6.77
C GLY A 80 3.68 -0.78 6.76
N LEU A 81 2.55 -0.64 6.06
CA LEU A 81 1.54 -1.70 5.93
C LEU A 81 2.10 -2.96 5.26
N ALA A 82 2.79 -2.80 4.13
CA ALA A 82 3.40 -3.91 3.41
C ALA A 82 4.45 -4.63 4.26
N GLN A 83 5.30 -3.89 4.97
CA GLN A 83 6.32 -4.48 5.85
C GLN A 83 5.67 -5.26 7.00
N ALA A 84 4.64 -4.71 7.65
CA ALA A 84 3.94 -5.38 8.74
C ALA A 84 3.32 -6.71 8.28
N GLU A 85 2.68 -6.73 7.10
CA GLU A 85 2.09 -7.95 6.55
C GLU A 85 3.15 -9.00 6.20
N ILE A 86 4.27 -8.58 5.58
CA ILE A 86 5.40 -9.48 5.30
C ILE A 86 5.98 -10.07 6.58
N GLU A 87 6.10 -9.30 7.66
CA GLU A 87 6.58 -9.78 8.95
C GLU A 87 5.63 -10.83 9.55
N ILE A 88 4.31 -10.63 9.43
CA ILE A 88 3.31 -11.62 9.83
C ILE A 88 3.49 -12.90 9.00
N MET A 89 3.57 -12.80 7.67
CA MET A 89 3.76 -13.97 6.81
C MET A 89 5.05 -14.74 7.14
N ARG A 90 6.16 -14.03 7.38
CA ARG A 90 7.44 -14.62 7.81
C ARG A 90 7.33 -15.37 9.13
N ALA A 91 6.51 -14.91 10.07
CA ALA A 91 6.31 -15.62 11.35
C ALA A 91 5.65 -17.00 11.17
N TYR A 92 4.94 -17.20 10.06
CA TYR A 92 4.33 -18.48 9.69
C TYR A 92 5.21 -19.33 8.75
N CYS A 93 6.35 -18.81 8.26
CA CYS A 93 7.30 -19.59 7.49
C CYS A 93 8.06 -20.57 8.40
N PRO A 94 7.98 -21.90 8.15
CA PRO A 94 8.80 -22.86 8.88
C PRO A 94 10.29 -22.63 8.57
N GLN A 95 11.14 -22.73 9.59
CA GLN A 95 12.61 -22.58 9.50
C GLN A 95 13.26 -23.68 8.68
#